data_AF-X0V5J4-F1
#
_entry.id   AF-X0V5J4-F1
#
_cell.length_a   1.000
_cell.length_b   1.000
_cell.length_c   1.000
_cell.angle_alpha   90.00
_cell.angle_beta   90.00
_cell.angle_gamma   90.00
#
_symmetry.space_group_name_H-M   'P 1'
#
loop_
_entity.id
_entity.type
_entity.pdbx_description
1 polymer ?
#
loop_
_entity_poly.entity_id
_entity_poly.type
_entity_poly.pdbx_seq_one_letter_code
_entity_poly.pdbx_strand_id
1 'polypeptide(L)'
;FPGNVRELENIIERCVALETSNIVLPQSLTLSNFKKVRISEDRRRTDLSSDRIELDNVMADIERDYILKAMEMAQGSKQKAANLLGITVDSLKYRLKTLNL
;
A
#
# COMPACT_ATOMS: atom_id res chain seq x y z
N PHE A 1 13.68 -18.05 0.25
CA PHE A 1 12.94 -19.32 0.12
C PHE A 1 13.46 -20.32 1.17
N PRO A 2 12.97 -20.28 2.42
CA PRO A 2 13.06 -21.43 3.30
C PRO A 2 11.89 -22.36 2.96
N GLY A 3 12.19 -23.51 2.36
CA GLY A 3 11.23 -24.44 1.79
C GLY A 3 10.28 -25.03 2.82
N ASN A 4 9.00 -24.68 2.72
CA ASN A 4 7.91 -25.40 3.36
C ASN A 4 6.99 -25.95 2.28
N VAL A 5 6.73 -27.27 2.31
CA VAL A 5 5.78 -27.95 1.42
C VAL A 5 4.41 -27.28 1.45
N ARG A 6 4.01 -26.77 2.62
CA ARG A 6 2.79 -25.96 2.81
C ARG A 6 2.75 -24.68 2.00
N GLU A 7 3.90 -24.04 1.75
CA GLU A 7 3.92 -22.82 0.94
C GLU A 7 3.76 -23.15 -0.56
N LEU A 8 4.36 -24.25 -1.01
CA LEU A 8 4.18 -24.76 -2.37
C LEU A 8 2.72 -25.17 -2.62
N GLU A 9 2.13 -25.92 -1.68
CA GLU A 9 0.73 -26.34 -1.73
C GLU A 9 -0.22 -25.15 -1.91
N ASN A 10 -0.09 -24.13 -1.05
CA ASN A 10 -0.90 -22.90 -1.13
C ASN A 10 -0.73 -22.15 -2.46
N ILE A 11 0.48 -22.15 -3.03
CA ILE A 11 0.74 -21.50 -4.32
C ILE A 11 0.04 -22.27 -5.45
N ILE A 12 0.16 -23.60 -5.46
CA ILE A 12 -0.44 -24.45 -6.49
C ILE A 12 -1.98 -24.41 -6.41
N GLU A 13 -2.56 -24.56 -5.21
CA GLU A 13 -4.02 -24.49 -4.99
C GLU A 13 -4.59 -23.18 -5.55
N ARG A 14 -3.93 -22.06 -5.24
CA ARG A 14 -4.35 -20.74 -5.70
C ARG A 14 -4.17 -20.54 -7.19
N CYS A 15 -3.11 -21.08 -7.79
CA CYS A 15 -2.91 -21.00 -9.23
C CYS A 15 -3.97 -21.79 -9.98
N VAL A 16 -4.35 -22.97 -9.48
CA VAL A 16 -5.46 -23.76 -10.03
C VAL A 16 -6.78 -23.00 -9.90
N ALA A 17 -7.03 -22.35 -8.76
CA ALA A 17 -8.26 -21.58 -8.55
C ALA A 17 -8.39 -20.32 -9.43
N LEU A 18 -7.27 -19.75 -9.88
CA LEU A 18 -7.23 -18.53 -10.70
C LEU A 18 -7.10 -18.83 -12.20
N GLU A 19 -6.69 -20.03 -12.57
CA GLU A 19 -6.55 -20.42 -13.96
C GLU A 19 -7.89 -20.74 -14.60
N THR A 20 -8.07 -20.26 -15.83
CA THR A 20 -9.26 -20.55 -16.64
C THR A 20 -8.96 -21.66 -17.66
N SER A 21 -7.69 -22.05 -17.79
CA SER A 21 -7.21 -23.10 -18.67
C SER A 21 -6.81 -24.35 -17.89
N ASN A 22 -6.79 -25.51 -18.56
CA ASN A 22 -6.33 -26.78 -17.99
C ASN A 22 -4.79 -26.85 -17.86
N ILE A 23 -4.05 -25.82 -18.27
CA ILE A 23 -2.59 -25.78 -18.23
C ILE A 23 -2.14 -24.58 -17.40
N VAL A 24 -1.39 -24.86 -16.32
CA VAL A 24 -0.77 -23.81 -15.49
C VAL A 24 0.56 -23.41 -16.13
N LEU A 25 0.69 -22.14 -16.53
CA LEU A 25 1.91 -21.58 -17.09
C LEU A 25 2.76 -20.94 -15.99
N PRO A 26 4.09 -20.77 -16.18
CA PRO A 26 4.94 -20.09 -15.20
C PRO A 26 4.48 -18.67 -14.87
N GLN A 27 3.83 -17.99 -15.81
CA GLN A 27 3.25 -16.65 -15.65
C GLN A 27 2.11 -16.66 -14.62
N SER A 28 1.35 -17.74 -14.53
CA SER A 28 0.23 -17.92 -13.59
C SER A 28 0.70 -17.98 -12.14
N LEU A 29 1.88 -18.58 -11.90
CA LEU A 29 2.53 -18.60 -10.58
C LEU A 29 2.90 -17.19 -10.12
N THR A 30 3.35 -16.33 -11.03
CA THR A 30 3.72 -14.95 -10.70
C THR A 30 2.51 -14.12 -10.28
N LEU A 31 1.35 -14.31 -10.91
CA LEU A 31 0.12 -13.59 -10.60
C LEU A 31 -0.34 -13.82 -9.14
N SER A 32 -0.20 -15.05 -8.65
CA SER A 32 -0.45 -15.42 -7.25
C SER A 32 0.48 -14.70 -6.27
N ASN A 33 1.75 -14.53 -6.64
CA ASN A 33 2.75 -13.84 -5.81
C ASN A 33 2.55 -12.31 -5.79
N PHE A 34 2.23 -11.70 -6.93
CA PHE A 34 1.92 -10.25 -7.00
C PHE A 34 0.73 -9.87 -6.12
N LYS A 35 -0.29 -10.73 -6.02
CA LYS A 35 -1.43 -10.49 -5.13
C LYS A 35 -1.05 -10.68 -3.65
N LYS A 36 -0.15 -11.60 -3.30
CA LYS A 36 0.32 -11.79 -1.91
C LYS A 36 1.10 -10.57 -1.41
N VAL A 37 1.93 -9.93 -2.26
CA VAL A 37 2.65 -8.67 -1.91
C VAL A 37 1.67 -7.52 -1.72
N ARG A 38 0.71 -7.34 -2.64
CA ARG A 38 -0.32 -6.29 -2.46
C ARG A 38 -1.19 -6.51 -1.23
N ILE A 39 -1.62 -7.75 -0.99
CA ILE A 39 -2.47 -8.08 0.17
C ILE A 39 -1.67 -7.98 1.48
N SER A 40 -0.38 -8.29 1.52
CA SER A 40 0.44 -8.15 2.73
C SER A 40 0.86 -6.70 3.01
N GLU A 41 0.91 -5.84 1.99
CA GLU A 41 1.03 -4.39 2.15
C GLU A 41 -0.30 -3.77 2.61
N ASP A 42 -1.44 -4.18 2.05
CA ASP A 42 -2.78 -3.73 2.51
C ASP A 42 -3.11 -4.23 3.93
N ARG A 43 -2.78 -5.48 4.26
CA ARG A 43 -3.03 -6.05 5.59
C ARG A 43 -2.19 -5.42 6.69
N ARG A 44 -1.04 -4.81 6.37
CA ARG A 44 -0.29 -4.01 7.36
C ARG A 44 -1.00 -2.70 7.72
N ARG A 45 -1.90 -2.20 6.87
CA ARG A 45 -2.73 -1.03 7.16
C ARG A 45 -4.04 -1.37 7.89
N THR A 46 -4.46 -2.64 7.85
CA THR A 46 -5.73 -3.11 8.46
C THR A 46 -5.51 -4.28 9.42
N ASP A 47 -4.34 -4.37 10.06
CA ASP A 47 -4.14 -5.34 11.13
C ASP A 47 -4.88 -4.82 12.37
N LEU A 48 -6.18 -5.12 12.43
CA LEU A 48 -7.11 -4.79 13.52
C LEU A 48 -6.81 -5.63 14.78
N SER A 49 -5.55 -5.97 15.01
CA SER A 49 -5.05 -6.74 16.15
C SER A 49 -4.91 -5.83 17.36
N SER A 50 -6.02 -5.29 17.86
CA SER A 50 -6.22 -4.81 19.24
C SER A 50 -7.57 -4.12 19.34
N ASP A 51 -8.18 -4.20 20.51
CA ASP A 51 -9.55 -3.76 20.86
C ASP A 51 -9.91 -2.29 20.57
N ARG A 52 -9.02 -1.52 19.90
CA ARG A 52 -9.20 -0.10 19.66
C ARG A 52 -8.40 0.39 18.45
N ILE A 53 -9.09 0.88 17.44
CA ILE A 53 -8.50 1.52 16.27
C ILE A 53 -8.18 2.98 16.63
N GLU A 54 -6.90 3.35 16.59
CA GLU A 54 -6.48 4.76 16.70
C GLU A 54 -6.62 5.44 15.33
N LEU A 55 -7.86 5.80 14.98
CA LEU A 55 -8.21 6.39 13.69
C LEU A 55 -7.34 7.61 13.33
N ASP A 56 -7.03 8.44 14.33
CA ASP A 56 -6.22 9.65 14.14
C ASP A 56 -4.81 9.32 13.64
N ASN A 57 -4.20 8.25 14.13
CA ASN A 57 -2.87 7.81 13.72
C ASN A 57 -2.89 7.26 12.29
N VAL A 58 -3.90 6.43 11.96
CA VAL A 58 -4.07 5.90 10.60
C VAL A 58 -4.29 7.03 9.59
N MET A 59 -5.12 8.01 9.93
CA MET A 59 -5.34 9.17 9.08
C MET A 59 -4.09 10.02 8.92
N ALA A 60 -3.30 10.21 9.98
CA ALA A 60 -2.03 10.94 9.93
C ALA A 60 -1.00 10.26 9.02
N ASP A 61 -0.94 8.92 9.02
CA ASP A 61 -0.04 8.16 8.16
C ASP A 61 -0.44 8.22 6.70
N ILE A 62 -1.74 8.07 6.40
CA ILE A 62 -2.27 8.25 5.06
C ILE A 62 -1.97 9.67 4.57
N GLU A 63 -2.24 10.67 5.40
CA GLU A 63 -1.98 12.07 5.07
C GLU A 63 -0.49 12.33 4.78
N ARG A 64 0.41 11.79 5.60
CA ARG A 64 1.87 11.88 5.43
C ARG A 64 2.29 11.33 4.06
N ASP A 65 1.82 10.14 3.70
CA ASP A 65 2.14 9.50 2.42
C ASP A 65 1.73 10.35 1.22
N TYR A 66 0.51 10.90 1.25
CA TYR A 66 0.02 11.74 0.16
C TYR A 66 0.77 13.07 0.05
N ILE A 67 1.11 13.70 1.18
CA ILE A 67 1.89 14.94 1.20
C ILE A 67 3.28 14.72 0.62
N LEU A 68 3.97 13.65 1.04
CA LEU A 68 5.30 13.31 0.52
C LEU A 68 5.27 13.06 -0.99
N LYS A 69 4.29 12.27 -1.46
CA LYS A 69 4.13 11.98 -2.88
C LYS A 69 3.83 13.24 -3.70
N ALA A 70 2.98 14.14 -3.20
CA ALA A 70 2.70 15.40 -3.85
C ALA A 70 3.93 16.32 -3.89
N MET A 71 4.74 16.34 -2.84
CA MET A 71 5.99 17.11 -2.78
C MET A 71 7.04 16.57 -3.76
N GLU A 72 7.16 15.26 -3.90
CA GLU A 72 8.02 14.60 -4.88
C GLU A 72 7.58 14.94 -6.32
N MET A 73 6.30 14.78 -6.64
CA MET A 73 5.73 15.13 -7.95
C MET A 73 5.88 16.62 -8.26
N ALA A 74 5.83 17.47 -7.25
CA ALA A 74 6.01 18.91 -7.35
C ALA A 74 7.48 19.35 -7.37
N GLN A 75 8.45 18.43 -7.28
CA GLN A 75 9.89 18.70 -7.18
C GLN A 75 10.21 19.72 -6.08
N GLY A 76 9.58 19.57 -4.91
CA GLY A 76 9.76 20.45 -3.76
C GLY A 76 8.98 21.77 -3.79
N SER A 77 8.23 22.06 -4.86
CA SER A 77 7.39 23.25 -4.93
C SER A 77 6.11 23.10 -4.10
N LYS A 78 6.06 23.75 -2.93
CA LYS A 78 4.90 23.75 -2.03
C LYS A 78 3.60 24.21 -2.70
N GLN A 79 3.69 25.16 -3.64
CA GLN A 79 2.51 25.68 -4.33
C GLN A 79 1.95 24.67 -5.33
N LYS A 80 2.80 23.97 -6.08
CA LYS A 80 2.37 22.89 -6.97
C LYS A 80 1.85 21.69 -6.17
N ALA A 81 2.51 21.32 -5.08
CA ALA A 81 2.07 20.23 -4.21
C ALA A 81 0.69 20.51 -3.60
N ALA A 82 0.44 21.74 -3.12
CA ALA A 82 -0.85 22.14 -2.59
C ALA A 82 -1.95 22.06 -3.66
N ASN A 83 -1.66 22.50 -4.89
CA ASN A 83 -2.59 22.38 -6.02
C ASN A 83 -2.89 20.91 -6.36
N LEU A 84 -1.88 20.02 -6.36
CA LEU A 84 -2.06 18.59 -6.60
C LEU A 84 -2.93 17.92 -5.54
N LEU A 85 -2.82 18.37 -4.29
CA LEU A 85 -3.62 17.88 -3.16
C LEU A 85 -4.99 18.56 -3.04
N GLY A 86 -5.27 19.60 -3.84
CA GLY A 86 -6.53 20.35 -3.79
C GLY A 86 -6.70 21.18 -2.51
N ILE A 87 -5.61 21.56 -1.84
CA ILE A 87 -5.63 22.35 -0.61
C ILE A 87 -4.92 23.69 -0.80
N THR A 88 -5.11 24.61 0.16
CA THR A 88 -4.37 25.87 0.17
C THR A 88 -2.90 25.64 0.56
N VAL A 89 -2.02 26.52 0.08
CA VAL A 89 -0.59 26.47 0.41
C VAL A 89 -0.35 26.57 1.92
N ASP A 90 -1.15 27.36 2.63
CA ASP A 90 -1.02 27.50 4.08
C ASP A 90 -1.52 26.27 4.85
N SER A 91 -2.56 25.57 4.35
CA SER A 91 -2.96 24.27 4.89
C SER A 91 -1.83 23.24 4.74
N LEU A 92 -1.17 23.19 3.57
CA LEU A 92 -0.02 22.32 3.35
C LEU A 92 1.13 22.62 4.32
N LYS A 93 1.47 23.91 4.49
CA LYS A 93 2.53 24.31 5.45
C LYS A 93 2.20 23.89 6.88
N TYR A 94 0.95 24.07 7.30
CA TYR A 94 0.50 23.66 8.62
C TYR A 94 0.66 22.14 8.79
N ARG A 95 0.17 21.36 7.83
CA ARG A 95 0.25 19.89 7.85
C ARG A 95 1.68 19.38 7.86
N LEU A 96 2.57 19.97 7.06
CA LEU A 96 4.02 19.66 7.09
C LEU A 96 4.61 19.90 8.48
N LYS A 97 4.29 21.04 9.11
CA LYS A 97 4.75 21.36 10.47
C LYS A 97 4.20 20.37 11.51
N THR A 98 2.90 20.04 11.43
CA THR A 98 2.24 19.13 12.37
C THR A 98 2.76 17.70 12.25
N LEU A 99 3.08 17.26 11.03
CA LEU A 99 3.60 15.91 10.74
C LEU A 99 5.14 15.80 10.90
N ASN A 100 5.81 16.91 11.26
CA ASN A 100 7.27 17.04 11.35
C ASN A 100 8.00 16.62 10.07
N LEU A 101 7.52 17.10 8.92
CA LEU A 101 8.08 16.90 7.57
C LEU A 101 8.81 18.14 7.05
#